data_AF-B4IAA0-F1
#
_entry.id   AF-B4IAA0-F1
#
_cell.length_a   1.000
_cell.length_b   1.000
_cell.length_c   1.000
_cell.angle_alpha   90.00
_cell.angle_beta   90.00
_cell.angle_gamma   90.00
#
_symmetry.space_group_name_H-M   'P 1'
#
loop_
_entity.id
_entity.type
_entity.pdbx_description
1 polymer ?
#
loop_
_entity_poly.entity_id
_entity_poly.type
_entity_poly.pdbx_seq_one_letter_code
_entity_poly.pdbx_strand_id
1 'polypeptide(L)'
;MIPISEINPAASLPEAFGQLNLSWAKYLISIGALCGMTTTLLGSLFALPRCMYAMASDGLLFSCFGKINPTTQVPLLNLVVSGVMSACLALVFDLAKLVEFMSIGTLLAYTIVSASVIILRYRPMERIHTTIRVPAVAGSPDDDDDDDEDVASQSSMDTSSPTSEMIEEVLAGRLKAQFRCLEPLLGRFEPGSVVSVAVMLFIFLSFAICVELKVSWTQLYTGTWWALIIYGFIIFAASTCVAVIAVHNQNTRGLIFKVPLVPFVPALGIFCNILLMVHLDTVTWVRFFVWVCIGMVVYFLYGIRNSKEGEVCSSYSILMTTSEAGKVPWGSFKATSGGKKSSKHSIFERFTGRSKPEDKKSIVEESENETSGYS
;
A
#
# COMPACT_ATOMS: atom_id res chain seq x y z
N MET A 1 24.78 -23.77 -34.73
CA MET A 1 24.88 -23.13 -33.40
C MET A 1 25.89 -22.00 -33.56
N ILE A 2 25.57 -20.78 -33.14
CA ILE A 2 26.40 -19.58 -33.39
C ILE A 2 27.30 -19.34 -32.17
N PRO A 3 28.60 -19.01 -32.34
CA PRO A 3 29.49 -18.67 -31.24
C PRO A 3 28.99 -17.44 -30.46
N ILE A 4 29.12 -17.46 -29.13
CA ILE A 4 28.67 -16.38 -28.24
C ILE A 4 29.30 -15.03 -28.61
N SER A 5 30.51 -15.04 -29.16
CA SER A 5 31.25 -13.85 -29.58
C SER A 5 30.66 -13.12 -30.80
N GLU A 6 29.83 -13.78 -31.60
CA GLU A 6 29.27 -13.23 -32.85
C GLU A 6 27.81 -12.75 -32.70
N ILE A 7 27.25 -12.88 -31.49
CA ILE A 7 25.88 -12.49 -31.20
C ILE A 7 25.78 -10.97 -31.05
N ASN A 8 24.98 -10.35 -31.92
CA ASN A 8 24.66 -8.93 -31.80
C ASN A 8 23.78 -8.69 -30.54
N PRO A 9 24.19 -7.84 -29.59
CA PRO A 9 23.42 -7.60 -28.36
C PRO A 9 22.09 -6.86 -28.58
N ALA A 10 21.95 -6.08 -29.65
CA ALA A 10 20.73 -5.31 -29.93
C ALA A 10 19.63 -6.15 -30.59
N ALA A 11 19.99 -7.18 -31.37
CA ALA A 11 19.06 -8.02 -32.12
C ALA A 11 19.57 -9.46 -32.20
N SER A 12 19.77 -10.09 -31.04
CA SER A 12 20.42 -11.40 -30.91
C SER A 12 19.71 -12.50 -31.71
N LEU A 13 18.38 -12.57 -31.60
CA LEU A 13 17.56 -13.60 -32.25
C LEU A 13 17.40 -13.38 -33.77
N PRO A 14 16.96 -12.21 -34.26
CA PRO A 14 16.78 -11.99 -35.71
C PRO A 14 18.09 -12.09 -36.50
N GLU A 15 19.19 -11.58 -35.95
CA GLU A 15 20.48 -11.57 -36.63
C GLU A 15 21.13 -12.96 -36.66
N ALA A 16 20.89 -13.78 -35.62
CA ALA A 16 21.29 -15.18 -35.61
C ALA A 16 20.67 -15.98 -36.77
N PHE A 17 19.37 -15.80 -37.05
CA PHE A 17 18.74 -16.44 -38.20
C PHE A 17 19.20 -15.87 -39.54
N GLY A 18 19.59 -14.59 -39.56
CA GLY A 18 20.22 -13.95 -40.73
C GLY A 18 21.55 -14.61 -41.11
N GLN A 19 22.42 -14.89 -40.14
CA GLN A 19 23.71 -15.56 -40.37
C GLN A 19 23.55 -17.00 -40.90
N LEU A 20 22.43 -17.66 -40.60
CA LEU A 20 22.08 -18.98 -41.10
C LEU A 20 21.36 -18.96 -42.47
N ASN A 21 21.31 -17.80 -43.15
CA ASN A 21 20.58 -17.56 -44.41
C ASN A 21 19.06 -17.83 -44.33
N LEU A 22 18.47 -17.81 -43.14
CA LEU A 22 17.02 -18.00 -42.92
C LEU A 22 16.31 -16.64 -42.86
N SER A 23 16.23 -15.95 -44.00
CA SER A 23 15.66 -14.61 -44.13
C SER A 23 14.16 -14.53 -43.77
N TRP A 24 13.37 -15.56 -44.10
CA TRP A 24 11.94 -15.61 -43.74
C TRP A 24 11.72 -15.58 -42.21
N ALA A 25 12.55 -16.31 -41.46
CA ALA A 25 12.49 -16.38 -40.01
C ALA A 25 12.93 -15.05 -39.38
N LYS A 26 13.99 -14.42 -39.91
CA LYS A 26 14.45 -13.09 -39.49
C LYS A 26 13.33 -12.05 -39.53
N TYR A 27 12.58 -11.97 -40.64
CA TYR A 27 11.48 -11.01 -40.76
C TYR A 27 10.31 -11.34 -39.84
N LEU A 28 9.90 -12.61 -39.76
CA LEU A 28 8.80 -13.04 -38.91
C LEU A 28 9.06 -12.73 -37.42
N ILE A 29 10.27 -13.04 -36.93
CA ILE A 29 10.67 -12.77 -35.54
C ILE A 29 10.77 -11.27 -35.27
N SER A 30 11.28 -10.49 -36.24
CA SER A 30 11.39 -9.03 -36.10
C SER A 30 10.01 -8.36 -36.01
N ILE A 31 9.05 -8.79 -36.82
CA ILE A 31 7.66 -8.28 -36.75
C ILE A 31 7.03 -8.64 -35.41
N GLY A 32 7.21 -9.89 -34.95
CA GLY A 32 6.72 -10.32 -33.64
C GLY A 32 7.33 -9.51 -32.49
N ALA A 33 8.65 -9.26 -32.53
CA ALA A 33 9.34 -8.45 -31.54
C ALA A 33 8.83 -7.01 -31.51
N LEU A 34 8.68 -6.36 -32.68
CA LEU A 34 8.14 -5.00 -32.78
C LEU A 34 6.71 -4.94 -32.23
N CYS A 35 5.84 -5.87 -32.63
CA CYS A 35 4.46 -5.94 -32.13
C CYS A 35 4.42 -6.12 -30.61
N GLY A 36 5.18 -7.08 -30.05
CA GLY A 36 5.22 -7.33 -28.61
C GLY A 36 5.77 -6.15 -27.79
N MET A 37 6.78 -5.46 -28.30
CA MET A 37 7.31 -4.23 -27.68
C MET A 37 6.26 -3.11 -27.69
N THR A 38 5.56 -2.90 -28.81
CA THR A 38 4.48 -1.89 -28.89
C THR A 38 3.34 -2.21 -27.91
N THR A 39 2.90 -3.47 -27.81
CA THR A 39 1.86 -3.88 -26.85
C THR A 39 2.29 -3.61 -25.40
N THR A 40 3.52 -3.96 -25.05
CA THR A 40 4.05 -3.73 -23.70
C THR A 40 4.14 -2.24 -23.38
N LEU A 41 4.58 -1.42 -24.35
CA LEU A 41 4.63 0.03 -24.22
C LEU A 41 3.23 0.62 -23.94
N LEU A 42 2.21 0.21 -24.70
CA LEU A 42 0.82 0.65 -24.48
C LEU A 42 0.29 0.23 -23.10
N GLY A 43 0.61 -0.98 -22.65
CA GLY A 43 0.24 -1.44 -21.30
C GLY A 43 0.83 -0.53 -20.21
N SER A 44 2.12 -0.19 -20.33
CA SER A 44 2.79 0.69 -19.36
C SER A 44 2.25 2.13 -19.37
N LEU A 45 1.84 2.62 -20.55
CA LEU A 45 1.27 3.96 -20.74
C LEU A 45 -0.07 4.14 -20.01
N PHE A 46 -0.81 3.06 -19.77
CA PHE A 46 -2.04 3.07 -18.97
C PHE A 46 -1.81 2.78 -17.49
N ALA A 47 -0.83 1.96 -17.14
CA ALA A 47 -0.54 1.61 -15.75
C ALA A 47 0.02 2.82 -14.97
N LEU A 48 0.97 3.56 -15.55
CA LEU A 48 1.67 4.65 -14.88
C LEU A 48 0.72 5.80 -14.43
N PRO A 49 -0.19 6.32 -15.28
CA PRO A 49 -1.13 7.36 -14.86
C PRO A 49 -2.12 6.89 -13.80
N ARG A 50 -2.50 5.59 -13.78
CA ARG A 50 -3.39 5.04 -12.74
C ARG A 50 -2.72 5.03 -11.37
N CYS A 51 -1.46 4.62 -11.31
CA CYS A 51 -0.69 4.67 -10.06
C CYS A 51 -0.53 6.12 -9.57
N MET A 52 -0.20 7.06 -10.47
CA MET A 52 -0.09 8.48 -10.10
C MET A 52 -1.42 9.12 -9.72
N TYR A 53 -2.52 8.69 -10.33
CA TYR A 53 -3.87 9.11 -9.96
C TYR A 53 -4.21 8.67 -8.54
N ALA A 54 -3.97 7.39 -8.20
CA ALA A 54 -4.19 6.86 -6.85
C ALA A 54 -3.32 7.61 -5.81
N MET A 55 -2.03 7.79 -6.08
CA MET A 55 -1.16 8.56 -5.19
C MET A 55 -1.60 10.04 -5.03
N ALA A 56 -2.20 10.65 -6.06
CA ALA A 56 -2.73 12.00 -5.99
C ALA A 56 -4.09 12.09 -5.28
N SER A 57 -4.95 11.05 -5.38
CA SER A 57 -6.23 11.01 -4.66
C SER A 57 -6.02 10.94 -3.15
N ASP A 58 -5.03 10.16 -2.73
CA ASP A 58 -4.62 9.94 -1.34
C ASP A 58 -3.88 11.17 -0.76
N GLY A 59 -3.51 12.11 -1.63
CA GLY A 59 -2.87 13.38 -1.27
C GLY A 59 -1.35 13.30 -1.15
N LEU A 60 -0.73 12.17 -1.50
CA LEU A 60 0.73 11.96 -1.48
C LEU A 60 1.44 12.69 -2.63
N LEU A 61 0.79 12.82 -3.79
CA LEU A 61 1.27 13.59 -4.95
C LEU A 61 0.39 14.79 -5.26
N PHE A 62 0.92 15.74 -6.04
CA PHE A 62 0.23 16.98 -6.41
C PHE A 62 -1.18 16.71 -6.94
N SER A 63 -2.18 17.40 -6.38
CA SER A 63 -3.61 17.26 -6.71
C SER A 63 -3.96 17.50 -8.19
N CYS A 64 -3.06 18.13 -8.95
CA CYS A 64 -3.21 18.31 -10.40
C CYS A 64 -3.22 16.97 -11.16
N PHE A 65 -2.45 15.98 -10.71
CA PHE A 65 -2.37 14.66 -11.34
C PHE A 65 -3.61 13.79 -11.09
N GLY A 66 -4.44 14.16 -10.11
CA GLY A 66 -5.71 13.52 -9.79
C GLY A 66 -6.92 14.07 -10.56
N LYS A 67 -6.76 15.13 -11.36
CA LYS A 67 -7.87 15.74 -12.11
C LYS A 67 -8.27 14.87 -13.31
N ILE A 68 -9.50 14.37 -13.28
CA ILE A 68 -10.08 13.58 -14.37
C ILE A 68 -10.85 14.51 -15.32
N ASN A 69 -10.69 14.29 -16.63
CA ASN A 69 -11.46 15.00 -17.65
C ASN A 69 -12.88 14.40 -17.78
N PRO A 70 -13.97 15.20 -17.73
CA PRO A 70 -15.34 14.69 -17.73
C PRO A 70 -15.75 13.91 -19.00
N THR A 71 -15.14 14.19 -20.15
CA THR A 71 -15.49 13.52 -21.41
C THR A 71 -14.74 12.21 -21.63
N THR A 72 -13.44 12.16 -21.30
CA THR A 72 -12.61 10.97 -21.54
C THR A 72 -12.48 10.05 -20.33
N GLN A 73 -12.86 10.51 -19.12
CA GLN A 73 -12.75 9.75 -17.86
C GLN A 73 -11.33 9.25 -17.54
N VAL A 74 -10.30 9.88 -18.14
CA VAL A 74 -8.88 9.57 -17.95
C VAL A 74 -8.15 10.82 -17.46
N PRO A 75 -7.15 10.70 -16.55
CA PRO A 75 -6.33 11.84 -16.12
C PRO A 75 -5.37 12.27 -17.24
N LEU A 76 -5.87 13.05 -18.21
CA LEU A 76 -5.15 13.42 -19.44
C LEU A 76 -3.86 14.20 -19.18
N LEU A 77 -3.87 15.11 -18.21
CA LEU A 77 -2.67 15.85 -17.84
C LEU A 77 -1.56 14.92 -17.32
N ASN A 78 -1.93 13.95 -16.46
CA ASN A 78 -1.01 12.97 -15.92
C ASN A 78 -0.44 12.07 -17.03
N LEU A 79 -1.28 11.63 -17.96
CA LEU A 79 -0.87 10.87 -19.14
C LEU A 79 0.15 11.62 -20.00
N VAL A 80 -0.12 12.89 -20.32
CA VAL A 80 0.78 13.71 -21.16
C VAL A 80 2.09 14.00 -20.43
N VAL A 81 2.03 14.41 -19.16
CA VAL A 81 3.24 14.73 -18.38
C VAL A 81 4.12 13.50 -18.20
N SER A 82 3.53 12.36 -17.84
CA SER A 82 4.29 11.11 -17.67
C SER A 82 4.88 10.57 -18.97
N GLY A 83 4.13 10.68 -20.07
CA GLY A 83 4.61 10.29 -21.40
C GLY A 83 5.78 11.16 -21.89
N VAL A 84 5.67 12.49 -21.74
CA VAL A 84 6.76 13.41 -22.10
C VAL A 84 7.98 13.17 -21.20
N MET A 85 7.79 12.96 -19.90
CA MET A 85 8.89 12.64 -18.99
C MET A 85 9.58 11.32 -19.38
N SER A 86 8.81 10.28 -19.72
CA SER A 86 9.35 9.01 -20.20
C SER A 86 10.11 9.15 -21.52
N ALA A 87 9.61 9.96 -22.45
CA ALA A 87 10.28 10.24 -23.72
C ALA A 87 11.61 10.99 -23.50
N CYS A 88 11.62 12.00 -22.62
CA CYS A 88 12.85 12.68 -22.22
C CYS A 88 13.88 11.71 -21.60
N LEU A 89 13.44 10.83 -20.69
CA LEU A 89 14.32 9.83 -20.09
C LEU A 89 14.90 8.87 -21.13
N ALA A 90 14.09 8.44 -22.11
CA ALA A 90 14.56 7.58 -23.20
C ALA A 90 15.56 8.26 -24.15
N LEU A 91 15.49 9.59 -24.29
CA LEU A 91 16.43 10.37 -25.11
C LEU A 91 17.75 10.68 -24.38
N VAL A 92 17.70 10.87 -23.07
CA VAL A 92 18.85 11.29 -22.25
C VAL A 92 19.66 10.11 -21.73
N PHE A 93 19.01 8.99 -21.39
CA PHE A 93 19.65 7.86 -20.74
C PHE A 93 19.85 6.67 -21.69
N ASP A 94 21.00 6.02 -21.54
CA ASP A 94 21.30 4.78 -22.23
C ASP A 94 20.42 3.62 -21.72
N LEU A 95 20.05 2.70 -22.62
CA LEU A 95 19.18 1.56 -22.37
C LEU A 95 19.70 0.71 -21.21
N ALA A 96 21.02 0.42 -21.18
CA ALA A 96 21.62 -0.39 -20.12
C ALA A 96 21.37 0.23 -18.73
N LYS A 97 21.47 1.55 -18.62
CA LYS A 97 21.26 2.26 -17.35
C LYS A 97 19.79 2.32 -16.97
N LEU A 98 18.89 2.47 -17.93
CA LEU A 98 17.45 2.40 -17.69
C LEU A 98 17.00 1.01 -17.22
N VAL A 99 17.53 -0.06 -17.81
CA VAL A 99 17.25 -1.45 -17.41
C VAL A 99 17.77 -1.74 -16.00
N GLU A 100 18.96 -1.26 -15.66
CA GLU A 100 19.51 -1.36 -14.29
C GLU A 100 18.59 -0.66 -13.26
N PHE A 101 18.03 0.52 -13.57
CA PHE A 101 17.08 1.22 -12.68
C PHE A 101 15.74 0.51 -12.54
N MET A 102 15.20 0.02 -13.65
CA MET A 102 13.95 -0.75 -13.62
C MET A 102 14.15 -2.02 -12.77
N SER A 103 15.29 -2.68 -12.92
CA SER A 103 15.60 -3.92 -12.22
C SER A 103 15.72 -3.72 -10.71
N ILE A 104 16.46 -2.70 -10.24
CA ILE A 104 16.55 -2.43 -8.79
C ILE A 104 15.18 -2.07 -8.19
N GLY A 105 14.38 -1.27 -8.90
CA GLY A 105 13.03 -0.89 -8.45
C GLY A 105 12.07 -2.09 -8.37
N THR A 106 12.08 -2.96 -9.36
CA THR A 106 11.23 -4.17 -9.40
C THR A 106 11.63 -5.19 -8.35
N LEU A 107 12.94 -5.42 -8.17
CA LEU A 107 13.44 -6.30 -7.11
C LEU A 107 13.02 -5.78 -5.73
N LEU A 108 13.10 -4.47 -5.49
CA LEU A 108 12.68 -3.87 -4.22
C LEU A 108 11.17 -4.00 -4.02
N ALA A 109 10.36 -3.72 -5.04
CA ALA A 109 8.92 -3.94 -4.97
C ALA A 109 8.59 -5.40 -4.64
N TYR A 110 9.27 -6.37 -5.24
CA TYR A 110 9.06 -7.79 -4.94
C TYR A 110 9.51 -8.18 -3.53
N THR A 111 10.58 -7.59 -2.99
CA THR A 111 10.94 -7.78 -1.57
C THR A 111 9.86 -7.22 -0.64
N ILE A 112 9.33 -6.03 -0.92
CA ILE A 112 8.27 -5.40 -0.13
C ILE A 112 7.00 -6.23 -0.19
N VAL A 113 6.57 -6.68 -1.38
CA VAL A 113 5.39 -7.53 -1.55
C VAL A 113 5.55 -8.85 -0.79
N SER A 114 6.72 -9.49 -0.89
CA SER A 114 7.01 -10.74 -0.17
C SER A 114 6.98 -10.56 1.35
N ALA A 115 7.54 -9.44 1.85
CA ALA A 115 7.48 -9.09 3.26
C ALA A 115 6.04 -8.80 3.72
N SER A 116 5.27 -8.06 2.92
CA SER A 116 3.86 -7.75 3.20
C SER A 116 3.00 -9.00 3.27
N VAL A 117 3.22 -10.00 2.40
CA VAL A 117 2.51 -11.28 2.47
C VAL A 117 2.76 -12.01 3.78
N ILE A 118 4.00 -11.96 4.32
CA ILE A 118 4.29 -12.53 5.64
C ILE A 118 3.58 -11.68 6.71
N ILE A 119 3.79 -10.36 6.74
CA ILE A 119 3.25 -9.48 7.79
C ILE A 119 1.71 -9.58 7.86
N LEU A 120 1.02 -9.52 6.73
CA LEU A 120 -0.45 -9.62 6.65
C LEU A 120 -0.97 -10.98 7.10
N ARG A 121 -0.19 -12.06 6.96
CA ARG A 121 -0.61 -13.40 7.36
C ARG A 121 -0.43 -13.67 8.86
N TYR A 122 0.42 -12.90 9.55
CA TYR A 122 0.71 -13.12 10.96
C TYR A 122 0.27 -11.98 11.88
N ARG A 123 -0.15 -10.83 11.35
CA ARG A 123 -0.81 -9.80 12.17
C ARG A 123 -2.30 -10.14 12.36
N PRO A 124 -2.83 -10.04 13.59
CA PRO A 124 -4.27 -10.10 13.80
C PRO A 124 -4.93 -8.92 13.08
N MET A 125 -6.07 -9.17 12.43
CA MET A 125 -6.83 -8.09 11.80
C MET A 125 -7.41 -7.23 12.92
N GLU A 126 -6.98 -5.98 13.01
CA GLU A 126 -7.51 -5.05 13.99
C GLU A 126 -8.93 -4.69 13.56
N ARG A 127 -9.94 -5.41 14.08
CA ARG A 127 -11.32 -5.00 13.88
C ARG A 127 -11.49 -3.67 14.59
N ILE A 128 -11.66 -2.60 13.81
CA ILE A 128 -12.35 -1.39 14.27
C ILE A 128 -13.65 -1.89 14.89
N HIS A 129 -13.74 -1.85 16.22
CA HIS A 129 -15.00 -2.07 16.92
C HIS A 129 -15.91 -0.91 16.53
N THR A 130 -16.61 -1.05 15.40
CA THR A 130 -17.90 -0.41 15.27
C THR A 130 -18.79 -1.12 16.28
N THR A 131 -18.70 -0.70 17.54
CA THR A 131 -19.75 -0.91 18.50
C THR A 131 -20.95 -0.18 17.92
N ILE A 132 -21.68 -0.84 17.01
CA ILE A 132 -23.08 -0.52 16.80
C ILE A 132 -23.71 -0.83 18.14
N ARG A 133 -23.66 0.16 19.05
CA ARG A 133 -24.68 0.32 20.07
C ARG A 133 -25.94 0.51 19.24
N VAL A 134 -26.61 -0.60 18.94
CA VAL A 134 -28.04 -0.57 18.65
C VAL A 134 -28.60 0.25 19.81
N PRO A 135 -29.19 1.42 19.57
CA PRO A 135 -29.84 2.14 20.64
C PRO A 135 -30.84 1.16 21.21
N ALA A 136 -30.70 0.85 22.50
CA ALA A 136 -31.76 0.17 23.23
C ALA A 136 -33.00 1.03 22.99
N VAL A 137 -33.91 0.55 22.15
CA VAL A 137 -35.21 1.17 21.97
C VAL A 137 -35.82 1.17 23.36
N ALA A 138 -35.96 2.38 23.90
CA ALA A 138 -36.61 2.63 25.17
C ALA A 138 -37.97 1.95 25.13
N GLY A 139 -38.27 1.16 26.17
CA GLY A 139 -39.48 0.38 26.24
C GLY A 139 -40.75 1.21 26.18
N SER A 140 -41.82 0.55 25.75
CA SER A 140 -43.18 0.84 26.18
C SER A 140 -43.91 -0.50 26.39
N PRO A 141 -44.84 -0.55 27.36
CA PRO A 141 -45.35 -1.79 27.94
C PRO A 141 -46.58 -2.35 27.22
N ASP A 142 -46.76 -3.66 27.39
CA ASP A 142 -48.00 -4.47 27.39
C ASP A 142 -48.95 -4.37 26.17
N ASP A 143 -49.16 -5.51 25.50
CA ASP A 143 -50.49 -6.14 25.37
C ASP A 143 -50.39 -7.47 24.60
N ASP A 144 -51.11 -8.48 25.12
CA ASP A 144 -51.28 -9.84 24.63
C ASP A 144 -51.91 -9.92 23.23
N ASP A 145 -51.58 -10.94 22.44
CA ASP A 145 -52.54 -11.89 21.83
C ASP A 145 -51.89 -12.81 20.78
N ASP A 146 -52.37 -14.06 20.81
CA ASP A 146 -52.05 -15.20 19.95
C ASP A 146 -52.33 -14.96 18.45
N ASP A 147 -51.53 -15.58 17.57
CA ASP A 147 -51.99 -16.54 16.55
C ASP A 147 -50.91 -16.83 15.49
N ASP A 148 -50.84 -18.12 15.13
CA ASP A 148 -49.94 -18.77 14.18
C ASP A 148 -50.00 -18.22 12.74
N GLU A 149 -48.86 -18.19 12.04
CA GLU A 149 -48.77 -18.76 10.68
C GLU A 149 -47.32 -19.05 10.24
N ASP A 150 -47.10 -20.32 9.88
CA ASP A 150 -45.88 -20.91 9.37
C ASP A 150 -45.49 -20.40 7.97
N VAL A 151 -44.20 -20.06 7.78
CA VAL A 151 -43.54 -20.32 6.49
C VAL A 151 -42.14 -20.89 6.74
N ALA A 152 -42.06 -22.21 6.80
CA ALA A 152 -40.82 -22.96 6.70
C ALA A 152 -40.21 -22.81 5.31
N SER A 153 -38.90 -22.52 5.22
CA SER A 153 -37.97 -23.19 4.29
C SER A 153 -36.52 -22.84 4.56
N GLN A 154 -35.84 -23.77 5.23
CA GLN A 154 -34.53 -24.33 4.87
C GLN A 154 -33.35 -23.36 4.67
N SER A 155 -32.41 -23.37 5.62
CA SER A 155 -31.06 -23.81 5.27
C SER A 155 -30.39 -24.53 6.43
N SER A 156 -29.91 -25.71 6.08
CA SER A 156 -29.13 -26.67 6.83
C SER A 156 -27.94 -26.04 7.57
N MET A 157 -27.90 -26.28 8.88
CA MET A 157 -26.79 -26.91 9.60
C MET A 157 -25.41 -26.81 8.92
N ASP A 158 -24.67 -25.76 9.24
CA ASP A 158 -23.22 -25.84 9.44
C ASP A 158 -22.94 -25.46 10.89
N THR A 159 -22.93 -26.47 11.76
CA THR A 159 -22.35 -26.37 13.10
C THR A 159 -20.83 -26.34 12.98
N SER A 160 -20.26 -25.23 12.49
CA SER A 160 -18.91 -24.81 12.86
C SER A 160 -19.05 -23.63 13.82
N SER A 161 -18.99 -23.97 15.10
CA SER A 161 -19.08 -23.08 16.26
C SER A 161 -18.49 -21.67 16.03
N PRO A 162 -19.29 -20.58 16.15
CA PRO A 162 -18.82 -19.19 16.00
C PRO A 162 -17.77 -18.79 17.06
N THR A 163 -17.63 -19.58 18.12
CA THR A 163 -16.57 -19.44 19.13
C THR A 163 -15.21 -19.90 18.62
N SER A 164 -15.11 -20.96 17.83
CA SER A 164 -13.84 -21.42 17.24
C SER A 164 -13.29 -20.39 16.25
N GLU A 165 -14.18 -19.67 15.59
CA GLU A 165 -13.89 -18.62 14.62
C GLU A 165 -13.32 -17.36 15.26
N MET A 166 -13.92 -16.89 16.37
CA MET A 166 -13.37 -15.78 17.15
C MET A 166 -12.05 -16.15 17.83
N ILE A 167 -11.87 -17.41 18.26
CA ILE A 167 -10.64 -17.88 18.89
C ILE A 167 -9.49 -17.90 17.88
N GLU A 168 -9.70 -18.33 16.64
CA GLU A 168 -8.66 -18.37 15.59
C GLU A 168 -8.17 -16.96 15.20
N GLU A 169 -9.08 -15.98 15.18
CA GLU A 169 -8.77 -14.57 14.93
C GLU A 169 -8.01 -13.93 16.11
N VAL A 170 -8.33 -14.29 17.35
CA VAL A 170 -7.60 -13.89 18.57
C VAL A 170 -6.25 -14.61 18.73
N LEU A 171 -6.08 -15.78 18.09
CA LEU A 171 -4.83 -16.55 18.08
C LEU A 171 -3.86 -16.16 16.95
N ALA A 172 -4.30 -15.37 15.97
CA ALA A 172 -3.45 -14.89 14.89
C ALA A 172 -2.27 -14.09 15.46
N GLY A 173 -1.04 -14.52 15.12
CA GLY A 173 0.18 -13.90 15.67
C GLY A 173 0.54 -14.32 17.09
N ARG A 174 -0.15 -15.31 17.69
CA ARG A 174 0.30 -15.98 18.92
C ARG A 174 1.15 -17.22 18.61
N LEU A 175 2.01 -17.58 19.56
CA LEU A 175 2.88 -18.74 19.50
C LEU A 175 2.06 -20.04 19.39
N LYS A 176 2.47 -20.99 18.55
CA LYS A 176 1.84 -22.31 18.47
C LYS A 176 1.96 -23.03 19.82
N ALA A 177 0.89 -23.70 20.27
CA ALA A 177 0.82 -24.36 21.58
C ALA A 177 1.94 -25.40 21.83
N GLN A 178 2.53 -25.93 20.76
CA GLN A 178 3.65 -26.89 20.81
C GLN A 178 4.98 -26.25 21.24
N PHE A 179 5.13 -24.92 21.17
CA PHE A 179 6.38 -24.19 21.46
C PHE A 179 6.28 -23.30 22.71
N ARG A 180 5.39 -23.64 23.66
CA ARG A 180 5.18 -22.91 24.92
C ARG A 180 6.48 -22.63 25.71
N CYS A 181 7.53 -23.42 25.49
CA CYS A 181 8.85 -23.21 26.08
C CYS A 181 9.53 -21.87 25.66
N LEU A 182 9.14 -21.28 24.53
CA LEU A 182 9.67 -19.97 24.06
C LEU A 182 8.85 -18.76 24.56
N GLU A 183 7.73 -19.01 25.24
CA GLU A 183 6.87 -18.00 25.83
C GLU A 183 7.59 -17.05 26.83
N PRO A 184 8.56 -17.48 27.67
CA PRO A 184 9.29 -16.54 28.54
C PRO A 184 10.16 -15.52 27.79
N LEU A 185 10.57 -15.80 26.55
CA LEU A 185 11.37 -14.87 25.74
C LEU A 185 10.49 -14.00 24.83
N LEU A 186 9.43 -14.57 24.25
CA LEU A 186 8.58 -13.91 23.24
C LEU A 186 7.28 -13.29 23.80
N GLY A 187 6.88 -13.63 25.03
CA GLY A 187 5.60 -13.20 25.62
C GLY A 187 5.51 -11.74 26.07
N ARG A 188 6.60 -10.97 25.95
CA ARG A 188 6.62 -9.53 26.31
C ARG A 188 6.08 -8.61 25.21
N PHE A 189 5.92 -9.11 23.99
CA PHE A 189 5.55 -8.31 22.82
C PHE A 189 4.11 -8.60 22.38
N GLU A 190 3.43 -7.58 21.85
CA GLU A 190 2.07 -7.70 21.31
C GLU A 190 1.98 -8.74 20.17
N PRO A 191 0.84 -9.46 20.05
CA PRO A 191 0.65 -10.49 19.02
C PRO A 191 0.86 -9.90 17.62
N GLY A 192 1.72 -10.53 16.81
CA GLY A 192 2.07 -10.07 15.45
C GLY A 192 3.22 -9.05 15.35
N SER A 193 3.58 -8.34 16.42
CA SER A 193 4.73 -7.42 16.42
C SER A 193 6.06 -8.18 16.29
N VAL A 194 6.17 -9.32 17.00
CA VAL A 194 7.33 -10.23 16.92
C VAL A 194 7.60 -10.68 15.48
N VAL A 195 6.56 -11.03 14.73
CA VAL A 195 6.71 -11.46 13.34
C VAL A 195 7.15 -10.31 12.45
N SER A 196 6.61 -9.11 12.66
CA SER A 196 7.04 -7.89 11.95
C SER A 196 8.53 -7.60 12.18
N VAL A 197 9.00 -7.70 13.43
CA VAL A 197 10.41 -7.51 13.79
C VAL A 197 11.28 -8.62 13.19
N ALA A 198 10.84 -9.88 13.26
CA ALA A 198 11.55 -11.01 12.68
C ALA A 198 11.73 -10.89 11.17
N VAL A 199 10.71 -10.41 10.44
CA VAL A 199 10.80 -10.16 8.99
C VAL A 199 11.79 -9.03 8.68
N MET A 200 11.73 -7.91 9.42
CA MET A 200 12.69 -6.81 9.24
C MET A 200 14.13 -7.25 9.51
N LEU A 201 14.34 -8.01 10.58
CA LEU A 201 15.64 -8.54 10.95
C LEU A 201 16.13 -9.56 9.92
N PHE A 202 15.25 -10.41 9.38
CA PHE A 202 15.58 -11.33 8.29
C PHE A 202 16.01 -10.61 7.01
N ILE A 203 15.35 -9.52 6.62
CA ILE A 203 15.75 -8.69 5.47
C ILE A 203 17.15 -8.12 5.68
N PHE A 204 17.41 -7.55 6.86
CA PHE A 204 18.72 -6.98 7.20
C PHE A 204 19.83 -8.04 7.20
N LEU A 205 19.61 -9.18 7.86
CA LEU A 205 20.56 -10.29 7.85
C LEU A 205 20.78 -10.85 6.45
N SER A 206 19.73 -10.99 5.64
CA SER A 206 19.86 -11.43 4.24
C SER A 206 20.71 -10.48 3.41
N PHE A 207 20.55 -9.17 3.61
CA PHE A 207 21.40 -8.16 2.98
C PHE A 207 22.86 -8.27 3.45
N ALA A 208 23.09 -8.44 4.74
CA ALA A 208 24.42 -8.64 5.30
C ALA A 208 25.11 -9.90 4.73
N ILE A 209 24.41 -11.03 4.66
CA ILE A 209 24.91 -12.28 4.06
C ILE A 209 25.33 -12.04 2.61
N CYS A 210 24.49 -11.37 1.82
CA CYS A 210 24.77 -11.15 0.40
C CYS A 210 25.96 -10.19 0.20
N VAL A 211 26.07 -9.14 1.01
CA VAL A 211 27.21 -8.21 0.96
C VAL A 211 28.50 -8.89 1.36
N GLU A 212 28.50 -9.68 2.43
CA GLU A 212 29.67 -10.43 2.88
C GLU A 212 30.09 -11.46 1.83
N LEU A 213 29.13 -12.14 1.19
CA LEU A 213 29.40 -13.07 0.08
C LEU A 213 30.12 -12.36 -1.09
N LYS A 214 29.74 -11.11 -1.39
CA LYS A 214 30.38 -10.31 -2.45
C LYS A 214 31.76 -9.79 -2.07
N VAL A 215 31.92 -9.26 -0.85
CA VAL A 215 33.15 -8.60 -0.40
C VAL A 215 34.23 -9.61 -0.02
N SER A 216 33.87 -10.66 0.70
CA SER A 216 34.80 -11.61 1.33
C SER A 216 34.91 -12.94 0.56
N TRP A 217 34.52 -12.98 -0.72
CA TRP A 217 34.57 -14.19 -1.54
C TRP A 217 35.95 -14.87 -1.52
N THR A 218 37.01 -14.08 -1.57
CA THR A 218 38.39 -14.55 -1.53
C THR A 218 38.80 -15.09 -0.15
N GLN A 219 38.29 -14.49 0.93
CA GLN A 219 38.55 -14.94 2.31
C GLN A 219 37.78 -16.21 2.68
N LEU A 220 36.61 -16.42 2.06
CA LEU A 220 35.85 -17.66 2.13
C LEU A 220 36.60 -18.78 1.39
N TYR A 221 37.10 -18.50 0.18
CA TYR A 221 37.83 -19.48 -0.62
C TYR A 221 39.15 -19.91 0.03
N THR A 222 39.85 -18.99 0.71
CA THR A 222 41.08 -19.31 1.45
C THR A 222 40.83 -19.98 2.79
N GLY A 223 39.57 -20.16 3.20
CA GLY A 223 39.20 -20.92 4.40
C GLY A 223 39.59 -20.24 5.72
N THR A 224 39.58 -18.91 5.77
CA THR A 224 39.87 -18.19 7.03
C THR A 224 38.79 -18.48 8.07
N TRP A 225 39.21 -18.98 9.24
CA TRP A 225 38.30 -19.57 10.23
C TRP A 225 37.34 -18.53 10.84
N TRP A 226 37.83 -17.32 11.11
CA TRP A 226 37.02 -16.21 11.65
C TRP A 226 35.94 -15.76 10.67
N ALA A 227 36.23 -15.70 9.36
CA ALA A 227 35.23 -15.35 8.36
C ALA A 227 34.14 -16.43 8.25
N LEU A 228 34.51 -17.72 8.33
CA LEU A 228 33.55 -18.83 8.35
C LEU A 228 32.65 -18.79 9.59
N ILE A 229 33.20 -18.43 10.75
CA ILE A 229 32.42 -18.28 12.00
C ILE A 229 31.41 -17.14 11.88
N ILE A 230 31.82 -15.97 11.36
CA ILE A 230 30.92 -14.83 11.18
C ILE A 230 29.81 -15.18 10.18
N TYR A 231 30.17 -15.75 9.03
CA TYR A 231 29.21 -16.16 8.01
C TYR A 231 28.22 -17.20 8.55
N GLY A 232 28.72 -18.21 9.27
CA GLY A 232 27.90 -19.22 9.93
C GLY A 232 26.96 -18.63 10.97
N PHE A 233 27.42 -17.66 11.77
CA PHE A 233 26.60 -16.97 12.76
C PHE A 233 25.45 -16.19 12.11
N ILE A 234 25.71 -15.47 11.02
CA ILE A 234 24.69 -14.68 10.33
C ILE A 234 23.65 -15.59 9.66
N ILE A 235 24.08 -16.70 9.03
CA ILE A 235 23.14 -17.72 8.49
C ILE A 235 22.30 -18.33 9.60
N PHE A 236 22.92 -18.68 10.73
CA PHE A 236 22.21 -19.24 11.87
C PHE A 236 21.15 -18.25 12.40
N ALA A 237 21.52 -16.98 12.54
CA ALA A 237 20.59 -15.92 12.94
C ALA A 237 19.43 -15.77 11.93
N ALA A 238 19.71 -15.77 10.62
CA ALA A 238 18.69 -15.67 9.59
C ALA A 238 17.74 -16.88 9.59
N SER A 239 18.28 -18.09 9.78
CA SER A 239 17.48 -19.32 9.92
C SER A 239 16.60 -19.30 11.17
N THR A 240 17.11 -18.72 12.27
CA THR A 240 16.36 -18.53 13.51
C THR A 240 15.18 -17.58 13.29
N CYS A 241 15.33 -16.52 12.49
CA CYS A 241 14.22 -15.64 12.13
C CYS A 241 13.13 -16.37 11.35
N VAL A 242 13.51 -17.19 10.36
CA VAL A 242 12.54 -17.99 9.58
C VAL A 242 11.84 -19.00 10.49
N ALA A 243 12.57 -19.63 11.40
CA ALA A 243 12.00 -20.54 12.39
C ALA A 243 11.00 -19.81 13.32
N VAL A 244 11.34 -18.63 13.82
CA VAL A 244 10.44 -17.79 14.62
C VAL A 244 9.15 -17.48 13.84
N ILE A 245 9.25 -17.13 12.56
CA ILE A 245 8.08 -16.88 11.71
C ILE A 245 7.25 -18.17 11.56
N ALA A 246 7.88 -19.34 11.35
CA ALA A 246 7.19 -20.62 11.19
C ALA A 246 6.51 -21.13 12.46
N VAL A 247 6.97 -20.71 13.64
CA VAL A 247 6.44 -21.10 14.95
C VAL A 247 5.16 -20.32 15.32
N HIS A 248 4.91 -19.18 14.70
CA HIS A 248 3.68 -18.40 14.95
C HIS A 248 2.49 -19.00 14.20
N ASN A 249 1.28 -18.88 14.77
CA ASN A 249 0.06 -19.30 14.08
C ASN A 249 -0.27 -18.35 12.93
N GLN A 250 -0.58 -18.93 11.77
CA GLN A 250 -0.95 -18.22 10.55
C GLN A 250 -2.43 -17.84 10.58
N ASN A 251 -2.75 -16.59 10.26
CA ASN A 251 -4.11 -16.18 9.96
C ASN A 251 -4.47 -16.65 8.54
N THR A 252 -5.40 -17.60 8.42
CA THR A 252 -5.81 -18.15 7.12
C THR A 252 -7.18 -17.63 6.65
N ARG A 253 -7.82 -16.73 7.42
CA ARG A 253 -9.12 -16.14 7.06
C ARG A 253 -8.96 -14.84 6.25
N GLY A 254 -9.79 -14.68 5.23
CA GLY A 254 -9.96 -13.41 4.49
C GLY A 254 -8.95 -13.09 3.39
N LEU A 255 -7.91 -13.90 3.18
CA LEU A 255 -6.93 -13.65 2.11
C LEU A 255 -7.44 -14.21 0.76
N ILE A 256 -7.82 -13.31 -0.15
CA ILE A 256 -8.21 -13.61 -1.55
C ILE A 256 -7.06 -14.32 -2.29
N PHE A 257 -5.82 -14.12 -1.85
CA PHE A 257 -4.61 -14.70 -2.43
C PHE A 257 -3.92 -15.65 -1.44
N LYS A 258 -3.86 -16.95 -1.78
CA LYS A 258 -3.19 -17.98 -0.97
C LYS A 258 -1.94 -18.47 -1.68
N VAL A 259 -0.79 -18.29 -1.04
CA VAL A 259 0.50 -18.86 -1.51
C VAL A 259 0.77 -20.16 -0.73
N PRO A 260 0.98 -21.30 -1.42
CA PRO A 260 1.37 -22.53 -0.75
C PRO A 260 2.80 -22.40 -0.17
N LEU A 261 3.08 -23.04 0.98
CA LEU A 261 4.39 -23.02 1.67
C LEU A 261 4.88 -21.67 2.24
N VAL A 262 4.01 -20.78 2.74
CA VAL A 262 4.50 -19.70 3.62
C VAL A 262 4.85 -20.27 5.00
N PRO A 263 5.99 -19.87 5.62
CA PRO A 263 6.81 -18.70 5.28
C PRO A 263 7.99 -18.92 4.31
N PHE A 264 8.27 -20.16 3.89
CA PHE A 264 9.47 -20.48 3.12
C PHE A 264 9.51 -19.84 1.72
N VAL A 265 8.40 -19.87 0.98
CA VAL A 265 8.38 -19.32 -0.40
C VAL A 265 8.63 -17.81 -0.42
N PRO A 266 7.91 -16.97 0.37
CA PRO A 266 8.22 -15.54 0.44
C PRO A 266 9.62 -15.25 1.01
N ALA A 267 10.10 -16.03 1.99
CA ALA A 267 11.44 -15.84 2.56
C ALA A 267 12.55 -16.13 1.53
N LEU A 268 12.41 -17.18 0.73
CA LEU A 268 13.33 -17.48 -0.37
C LEU A 268 13.30 -16.38 -1.43
N GLY A 269 12.10 -15.86 -1.76
CA GLY A 269 11.94 -14.73 -2.68
C GLY A 269 12.69 -13.48 -2.21
N ILE A 270 12.58 -13.13 -0.92
CA ILE A 270 13.34 -12.03 -0.32
C ILE A 270 14.84 -12.24 -0.47
N PHE A 271 15.34 -13.44 -0.11
CA PHE A 271 16.75 -13.77 -0.22
C PHE A 271 17.27 -13.68 -1.67
N CYS A 272 16.57 -14.29 -2.63
CA CYS A 272 16.94 -14.25 -4.04
C CYS A 272 16.92 -12.82 -4.62
N ASN A 273 15.91 -12.02 -4.26
CA ASN A 273 15.84 -10.63 -4.73
C ASN A 273 17.00 -9.79 -4.18
N ILE A 274 17.35 -9.96 -2.90
CA ILE A 274 18.48 -9.26 -2.28
C ILE A 274 19.81 -9.70 -2.91
N LEU A 275 19.99 -11.00 -3.16
CA LEU A 275 21.16 -11.53 -3.86
C LEU A 275 21.32 -10.85 -5.22
N LEU A 276 20.24 -10.79 -6.01
CA LEU A 276 20.24 -10.10 -7.29
C LEU A 276 20.59 -8.62 -7.14
N MET A 277 20.04 -7.91 -6.15
CA MET A 277 20.36 -6.50 -5.89
C MET A 277 21.84 -6.27 -5.55
N VAL A 278 22.49 -7.17 -4.81
CA VAL A 278 23.91 -7.03 -4.44
C VAL A 278 24.83 -7.24 -5.65
N HIS A 279 24.41 -8.03 -6.63
CA HIS A 279 25.13 -8.22 -7.89
C HIS A 279 25.02 -7.04 -8.86
N LEU A 280 24.13 -6.06 -8.62
CA LEU A 280 24.09 -4.83 -9.41
C LEU A 280 25.32 -3.94 -9.15
N ASP A 281 25.61 -3.08 -10.13
CA ASP A 281 26.67 -2.10 -10.04
C ASP A 281 26.44 -1.08 -8.91
N THR A 282 27.52 -0.62 -8.27
CA THR A 282 27.48 0.32 -7.14
C THR A 282 26.92 1.68 -7.59
N VAL A 283 27.16 2.08 -8.84
CA VAL A 283 26.59 3.30 -9.42
C VAL A 283 25.06 3.26 -9.42
N THR A 284 24.47 2.08 -9.62
CA THR A 284 23.01 1.91 -9.62
C THR A 284 22.41 2.16 -8.24
N TRP A 285 23.09 1.72 -7.18
CA TRP A 285 22.69 2.00 -5.79
C TRP A 285 22.70 3.49 -5.48
N VAL A 286 23.76 4.20 -5.86
CA VAL A 286 23.85 5.66 -5.65
C VAL A 286 22.67 6.37 -6.30
N ARG A 287 22.38 6.03 -7.56
CA ARG A 287 21.28 6.65 -8.31
C ARG A 287 19.90 6.30 -7.74
N PHE A 288 19.71 5.07 -7.26
CA PHE A 288 18.51 4.67 -6.53
C PHE A 288 18.30 5.53 -5.28
N PHE A 289 19.34 5.69 -4.45
CA PHE A 289 19.25 6.54 -3.26
C PHE A 289 18.95 8.01 -3.61
N VAL A 290 19.54 8.54 -4.69
CA VAL A 290 19.21 9.90 -5.18
C VAL A 290 17.73 10.02 -5.50
N TRP A 291 17.15 9.05 -6.24
CA TRP A 291 15.73 9.08 -6.59
C TRP A 291 14.81 8.91 -5.38
N VAL A 292 15.17 8.04 -4.43
CA VAL A 292 14.44 7.91 -3.16
C VAL A 292 14.50 9.22 -2.39
N CYS A 293 15.66 9.87 -2.29
CA CYS A 293 15.80 11.17 -1.64
C CYS A 293 14.91 12.24 -2.30
N ILE A 294 14.87 12.30 -3.63
CA ILE A 294 13.97 13.20 -4.37
C ILE A 294 12.50 12.91 -4.02
N GLY A 295 12.10 11.64 -4.03
CA GLY A 295 10.75 11.23 -3.66
C GLY A 295 10.40 11.59 -2.21
N MET A 296 11.32 11.37 -1.28
CA MET A 296 11.16 11.74 0.13
C MET A 296 11.04 13.26 0.31
N VAL A 297 11.80 14.06 -0.43
CA VAL A 297 11.68 15.52 -0.41
C VAL A 297 10.28 15.96 -0.87
N VAL A 298 9.77 15.39 -1.97
CA VAL A 298 8.39 15.67 -2.43
C VAL A 298 7.37 15.26 -1.37
N TYR A 299 7.55 14.09 -0.75
CA TYR A 299 6.68 13.61 0.32
C TYR A 299 6.68 14.53 1.55
N PHE A 300 7.85 14.97 2.03
CA PHE A 300 7.93 15.84 3.22
C PHE A 300 7.46 17.27 2.95
N LEU A 301 7.68 17.81 1.74
CA LEU A 301 7.28 19.18 1.41
C LEU A 301 5.78 19.28 1.09
N TYR A 302 5.23 18.30 0.38
CA TYR A 302 3.86 18.31 -0.10
C TYR A 302 3.01 17.20 0.55
N GLY A 303 3.44 15.95 0.41
CA GLY A 303 2.65 14.76 0.80
C GLY A 303 2.19 14.79 2.27
N ILE A 304 3.07 15.08 3.22
CA ILE A 304 2.73 15.05 4.66
C ILE A 304 1.69 16.10 5.05
N ARG A 305 1.63 17.22 4.33
CA ARG A 305 0.71 18.34 4.62
C ARG A 305 -0.66 18.16 3.97
N ASN A 306 -0.74 17.32 2.93
CA ASN A 306 -1.90 17.17 2.07
C ASN A 306 -2.46 15.73 2.06
N SER A 307 -1.80 14.79 2.74
CA SER A 307 -2.26 13.41 2.89
C SER A 307 -3.58 13.35 3.67
N LYS A 308 -4.50 12.52 3.18
CA LYS A 308 -5.85 12.36 3.75
C LYS A 308 -6.00 11.12 4.63
N GLU A 309 -4.95 10.29 4.71
CA GLU A 309 -4.95 8.99 5.42
C GLU A 309 -5.01 9.11 6.96
N GLY A 310 -4.97 10.35 7.49
CA GLY A 310 -5.08 10.64 8.92
C GLY A 310 -6.31 11.46 9.32
N GLU A 311 -7.17 11.86 8.37
CA GLU A 311 -8.44 12.51 8.73
C GLU A 311 -9.39 11.42 9.24
N VAL A 312 -9.49 11.29 10.57
CA VAL A 312 -10.51 10.48 11.22
C VAL A 312 -11.84 10.80 10.55
N CYS A 313 -12.43 9.80 9.89
CA CYS A 313 -13.70 9.95 9.20
C CYS A 313 -14.73 10.39 10.25
N SER A 314 -14.96 11.70 10.36
CA SER A 314 -15.93 12.25 11.31
C SER A 314 -17.25 11.59 10.99
N SER A 315 -17.88 10.92 11.96
CA SER A 315 -19.10 10.11 11.75
C SER A 315 -20.21 10.83 10.97
N TYR A 316 -20.18 12.16 10.93
CA TYR A 316 -21.01 13.01 10.07
C TYR A 316 -20.81 12.82 8.56
N SER A 317 -19.60 12.58 8.04
CA SER A 317 -19.35 12.39 6.60
C SER A 317 -19.88 11.04 6.10
N ILE A 318 -19.77 9.99 6.92
CA ILE A 318 -20.34 8.66 6.64
C ILE A 318 -21.87 8.76 6.61
N LEU A 319 -22.49 9.37 7.62
CA LEU A 319 -23.95 9.51 7.66
C LEU A 319 -24.48 10.35 6.48
N MET A 320 -23.79 11.41 6.09
CA MET A 320 -24.12 12.19 4.88
C MET A 320 -24.02 11.33 3.62
N THR A 321 -22.96 10.53 3.44
CA THR A 321 -22.82 9.60 2.31
C THR A 321 -23.92 8.54 2.26
N THR A 322 -24.33 8.00 3.42
CA THR A 322 -25.44 7.02 3.48
C THR A 322 -26.78 7.64 3.14
N SER A 323 -27.02 8.89 3.57
CA SER A 323 -28.26 9.61 3.31
C SER A 323 -28.40 10.05 1.84
N GLU A 324 -27.28 10.28 1.16
CA GLU A 324 -27.24 10.60 -0.27
C GLU A 324 -27.24 9.35 -1.16
N ALA A 325 -26.72 8.21 -0.68
CA ALA A 325 -26.76 6.94 -1.40
C ALA A 325 -28.20 6.42 -1.65
N GLY A 326 -29.16 6.79 -0.80
CA GLY A 326 -30.58 6.48 -1.01
C GLY A 326 -31.27 7.30 -2.10
N LYS A 327 -30.62 8.33 -2.66
CA LYS A 327 -31.23 9.27 -3.62
C LYS A 327 -30.66 9.21 -5.03
N VAL A 328 -29.65 8.38 -5.29
CA VAL A 328 -29.01 8.30 -6.61
C VAL A 328 -29.56 7.12 -7.43
N PRO A 329 -30.10 7.37 -8.64
CA PRO A 329 -30.48 6.30 -9.54
C PRO A 329 -29.23 5.53 -9.99
N TRP A 330 -29.37 4.21 -10.07
CA TRP A 330 -28.28 3.28 -10.40
C TRP A 330 -27.58 3.71 -11.70
N GLY A 331 -26.27 3.98 -11.62
CA GLY A 331 -25.41 4.26 -12.79
C GLY A 331 -24.86 5.69 -12.93
N SER A 332 -25.14 6.62 -12.01
CA SER A 332 -24.56 7.97 -12.08
C SER A 332 -23.19 8.07 -11.39
N PHE A 333 -22.11 8.19 -12.16
CA PHE A 333 -20.82 8.70 -11.65
C PHE A 333 -20.85 10.23 -11.65
N LYS A 334 -21.11 10.85 -10.50
CA LYS A 334 -20.85 12.28 -10.31
C LYS A 334 -19.50 12.45 -9.60
N ALA A 335 -18.62 13.23 -10.24
CA ALA A 335 -17.37 13.67 -9.66
C ALA A 335 -17.64 14.42 -8.35
N THR A 336 -17.01 13.96 -7.26
CA THR A 336 -16.89 14.71 -6.01
C THR A 336 -16.16 16.02 -6.28
N SER A 337 -16.92 17.08 -6.55
CA SER A 337 -16.43 18.45 -6.58
C SER A 337 -16.04 18.86 -5.16
N GLY A 338 -14.83 19.41 -5.02
CA GLY A 338 -14.18 19.71 -3.76
C GLY A 338 -15.06 20.44 -2.73
N GLY A 339 -14.95 19.98 -1.48
CA GLY A 339 -15.51 20.65 -0.33
C GLY A 339 -15.03 22.10 -0.27
N LYS A 340 -16.00 23.01 -0.28
CA LYS A 340 -15.81 24.44 -0.02
C LYS A 340 -15.15 24.64 1.35
N LYS A 341 -14.21 25.59 1.39
CA LYS A 341 -13.66 26.20 2.62
C LYS A 341 -14.82 26.58 3.55
N SER A 342 -14.96 25.89 4.68
CA SER A 342 -15.80 26.39 5.77
C SER A 342 -14.99 27.34 6.64
N SER A 343 -15.62 28.46 6.94
CA SER A 343 -15.08 29.68 7.53
C SER A 343 -14.49 29.44 8.93
N LYS A 344 -13.23 29.84 9.11
CA LYS A 344 -12.61 30.06 10.42
C LYS A 344 -13.20 31.33 11.04
N HIS A 345 -14.42 31.27 11.59
CA HIS A 345 -14.94 32.39 12.39
C HIS A 345 -16.13 32.00 13.28
N SER A 346 -15.92 31.17 14.32
CA SER A 346 -16.85 31.15 15.47
C SER A 346 -16.34 30.45 16.74
N ILE A 347 -15.08 30.02 16.82
CA ILE A 347 -14.54 29.33 18.00
C ILE A 347 -13.44 30.20 18.63
N PHE A 348 -13.84 31.35 19.18
CA PHE A 348 -12.96 32.09 20.10
C PHE A 348 -13.68 32.88 21.22
N GLU A 349 -15.02 32.94 21.24
CA GLU A 349 -15.76 33.72 22.25
C GLU A 349 -16.39 32.90 23.39
N ARG A 350 -15.98 31.64 23.59
CA ARG A 350 -16.55 30.79 24.66
C ARG A 350 -15.59 30.41 25.78
N PHE A 351 -14.42 31.05 25.88
CA PHE A 351 -13.38 30.68 26.84
C PHE A 351 -12.98 31.75 27.87
N THR A 352 -13.67 32.89 27.95
CA THR A 352 -13.43 33.85 29.03
C THR A 352 -14.72 34.16 29.76
N GLY A 353 -14.99 33.36 30.80
CA GLY A 353 -15.91 33.76 31.86
C GLY A 353 -15.39 35.02 32.54
N ARG A 354 -16.12 36.12 32.39
CA ARG A 354 -16.00 37.26 33.28
C ARG A 354 -17.39 37.86 33.52
N SER A 355 -17.72 37.89 34.80
CA SER A 355 -18.93 38.39 35.43
C SER A 355 -19.33 39.79 34.99
N LYS A 356 -20.65 40.02 34.84
CA LYS A 356 -21.26 41.35 34.89
C LYS A 356 -20.76 42.13 36.11
N PRO A 357 -20.70 43.46 35.99
CA PRO A 357 -21.59 44.27 36.81
C PRO A 357 -22.30 45.38 36.03
N GLU A 358 -23.34 45.87 36.69
CA GLU A 358 -24.21 47.02 36.42
C GLU A 358 -23.46 48.29 35.99
N ASP A 359 -24.07 49.15 35.17
CA ASP A 359 -24.73 50.39 35.63
C ASP A 359 -25.01 51.37 34.47
N LYS A 360 -26.10 52.14 34.63
CA LYS A 360 -26.42 53.46 34.06
C LYS A 360 -26.79 53.71 32.57
N LYS A 361 -28.09 54.02 32.44
CA LYS A 361 -28.75 55.05 31.61
C LYS A 361 -27.90 56.33 31.39
N SER A 362 -27.95 56.88 30.17
CA SER A 362 -28.41 58.27 29.86
C SER A 362 -28.28 58.56 28.35
N ILE A 363 -29.37 58.79 27.58
CA ILE A 363 -30.03 60.07 27.20
C ILE A 363 -29.38 60.75 25.97
N VAL A 364 -30.26 61.35 25.14
CA VAL A 364 -30.09 62.37 24.05
C VAL A 364 -30.21 61.76 22.64
N GLU A 365 -31.43 61.65 22.12
CA GLU A 365 -32.19 62.63 21.28
C GLU A 365 -31.89 62.45 19.78
N GLU A 366 -32.90 62.04 19.00
CA GLU A 366 -33.26 62.80 17.81
C GLU A 366 -34.76 62.60 17.49
N SER A 367 -35.44 63.74 17.58
CA SER A 367 -36.81 64.16 17.29
C SER A 367 -37.72 63.35 16.33
N GLU A 368 -38.91 63.11 16.86
CA GLU A 368 -40.26 63.17 16.28
C GLU A 368 -40.40 63.88 14.92
N ASN A 369 -41.25 63.34 14.03
CA ASN A 369 -42.51 64.02 13.71
C ASN A 369 -43.50 63.06 13.03
N GLU A 370 -44.65 62.83 13.68
CA GLU A 370 -45.83 62.24 13.07
C GLU A 370 -46.90 63.35 12.97
N THR A 371 -47.61 63.36 11.83
CA THR A 371 -48.92 63.99 11.60
C THR A 371 -49.05 65.52 11.49
N SER A 372 -49.47 65.96 10.30
CA SER A 372 -50.72 66.72 10.21
C SER A 372 -51.35 66.54 8.83
N GLY A 373 -52.54 65.93 8.82
CA GLY A 373 -53.49 65.95 7.72
C GLY A 373 -54.86 66.29 8.29
N TYR A 374 -55.13 67.58 8.41
CA TYR A 374 -56.47 68.17 8.34
C TYR A 374 -56.38 69.38 7.40
N SER A 375 -57.24 69.34 6.37
CA SER A 375 -57.67 70.42 5.46
C SER A 375 -56.69 70.92 4.40
#